data_AF-A0A8J3W118-F1
#
_entry.id   AF-A0A8J3W118-F1
#
_cell.length_a   1.000
_cell.length_b   1.000
_cell.length_c   1.000
_cell.angle_alpha   90.00
_cell.angle_beta   90.00
_cell.angle_gamma   90.00
#
_symmetry.space_group_name_H-M   'P 1'
#
loop_
_entity.id
_entity.type
_entity.pdbx_description
1 polymer ?
#
loop_
_entity_poly.entity_id
_entity_poly.type
_entity_poly.pdbx_seq_one_letter_code
_entity_poly.pdbx_strand_id
1 'polypeptide(L)'
;MSNIGSNADGLTASPSGACCAPLASVSLDPAAAADMAKMFKAMGDPVRLRLLSLIAAHPEGEVCVCDLTDLFDVAPPTISYHLKLLREAGLVDHERRGTWVYYRPMRDRLYRLSALLAAPDLTGIPK
;
A
#
# COMPACT_ATOMS: atom_id res chain seq x y z
N MET A 1 -51.59 15.31 -23.77
CA MET A 1 -50.94 16.42 -23.04
C MET A 1 -49.80 15.81 -22.25
N SER A 2 -48.60 15.88 -22.83
CA SER A 2 -47.36 15.58 -22.12
C SER A 2 -47.22 16.53 -20.95
N ASN A 3 -46.73 16.04 -19.81
CA ASN A 3 -45.70 16.78 -19.10
C ASN A 3 -44.83 15.82 -18.28
N ILE A 4 -43.56 15.87 -18.68
CA ILE A 4 -42.38 15.35 -18.03
C ILE A 4 -42.15 16.20 -16.77
N GLY A 5 -41.97 15.53 -15.64
CA GLY A 5 -41.55 16.13 -14.38
C GLY A 5 -40.48 15.25 -13.76
N SER A 6 -39.27 15.31 -14.32
CA SER A 6 -38.05 14.85 -13.66
C SER A 6 -37.87 15.57 -12.33
N ASN A 7 -37.58 14.83 -11.25
CA ASN A 7 -36.44 15.07 -10.35
C ASN A 7 -36.62 14.31 -9.04
N ALA A 8 -35.83 13.24 -8.90
CA ALA A 8 -35.39 12.56 -7.69
C ALA A 8 -34.51 11.41 -8.24
N ASP A 9 -33.21 11.27 -7.96
CA ASP A 9 -32.59 11.38 -6.67
C ASP A 9 -31.13 11.82 -6.78
N GLY A 10 -30.74 12.66 -5.83
CA GLY A 10 -29.36 13.07 -5.62
C GLY A 10 -28.49 11.87 -5.30
N LEU A 11 -27.38 11.79 -6.02
CA LEU A 11 -26.28 10.87 -5.77
C LEU A 11 -25.80 11.04 -4.31
N THR A 12 -26.20 10.11 -3.45
CA THR A 12 -25.68 9.97 -2.09
C THR A 12 -24.22 9.54 -2.17
N ALA A 13 -23.29 10.49 -2.01
CA ALA A 13 -21.89 10.18 -1.75
C ALA A 13 -21.79 9.44 -0.41
N SER A 14 -21.58 8.12 -0.46
CA SER A 14 -21.32 7.31 0.73
C SER A 14 -19.88 7.54 1.23
N PRO A 15 -19.67 7.88 2.52
CA PRO A 15 -18.34 7.97 3.10
C PRO A 15 -17.94 6.62 3.71
N SER A 16 -17.58 5.64 2.89
CA SER A 16 -16.74 4.49 3.30
C SER A 16 -16.49 3.50 2.16
N GLY A 17 -15.21 3.18 1.93
CA GLY A 17 -14.80 1.82 1.60
C GLY A 17 -14.65 1.40 0.13
N ALA A 18 -15.18 2.13 -0.85
CA ALA A 18 -15.12 1.70 -2.27
C ALA A 18 -14.12 2.53 -3.10
N CYS A 19 -12.85 2.57 -2.68
CA CYS A 19 -11.79 3.24 -3.45
C CYS A 19 -10.86 2.23 -4.18
N CYS A 20 -11.11 0.93 -4.02
CA CYS A 20 -10.18 -0.11 -4.45
C CYS A 20 -10.80 -1.04 -5.48
N ALA A 21 -11.61 -0.46 -6.37
CA ALA A 21 -11.91 -1.12 -7.63
C ALA A 21 -10.62 -1.15 -8.45
N PRO A 22 -10.33 -2.23 -9.20
CA PRO A 22 -9.15 -2.28 -10.06
C PRO A 22 -9.03 -1.07 -10.97
N LEU A 23 -7.80 -0.66 -11.31
CA LEU A 23 -7.54 0.45 -12.25
C LEU A 23 -8.34 0.33 -13.57
N ALA A 24 -8.69 -0.90 -13.97
CA ALA A 24 -9.46 -1.20 -15.18
C ALA A 24 -10.98 -0.99 -15.05
N SER A 25 -11.49 -0.62 -13.88
CA SER A 25 -12.94 -0.61 -13.61
C SER A 25 -13.53 0.79 -13.36
N VAL A 26 -12.83 1.66 -12.63
CA VAL A 26 -13.26 3.03 -12.32
C VAL A 26 -12.03 3.93 -12.20
N SER A 27 -12.16 5.21 -12.59
CA SER A 27 -11.11 6.21 -12.38
C SER A 27 -10.89 6.49 -10.89
N LEU A 28 -9.63 6.61 -10.47
CA LEU A 28 -9.28 7.09 -9.14
C LEU A 28 -9.60 8.57 -8.99
N ASP A 29 -10.06 8.97 -7.81
CA ASP A 29 -10.08 10.39 -7.44
C ASP A 29 -8.64 10.90 -7.17
N PRO A 30 -8.40 12.23 -7.25
CA PRO A 30 -7.06 12.78 -7.10
C PRO A 30 -6.39 12.48 -5.75
N ALA A 31 -7.16 12.38 -4.66
CA ALA A 31 -6.61 12.14 -3.33
C ALA A 31 -6.17 10.68 -3.19
N ALA A 32 -6.98 9.74 -3.67
CA ALA A 32 -6.64 8.33 -3.74
C ALA A 32 -5.43 8.08 -4.64
N ALA A 33 -5.38 8.73 -5.81
CA ALA A 33 -4.25 8.64 -6.73
C ALA A 33 -2.95 9.14 -6.07
N ALA A 34 -3.00 10.26 -5.32
CA ALA A 34 -1.84 10.79 -4.60
C ALA A 34 -1.36 9.85 -3.49
N ASP A 35 -2.28 9.26 -2.71
CA ASP A 35 -1.97 8.28 -1.66
C ASP A 35 -1.33 7.01 -2.23
N MET A 36 -1.88 6.47 -3.32
CA MET A 36 -1.31 5.29 -4.02
C MET A 36 0.05 5.61 -4.64
N ALA A 37 0.21 6.77 -5.29
CA ALA A 37 1.48 7.21 -5.86
C ALA A 37 2.57 7.33 -4.79
N LYS A 38 2.23 7.81 -3.59
CA LYS A 38 3.16 7.87 -2.45
C LYS A 38 3.67 6.47 -2.06
N MET A 39 2.79 5.47 -2.03
CA MET A 39 3.18 4.08 -1.75
C MET A 39 4.02 3.47 -2.86
N PHE A 40 3.63 3.65 -4.12
CA PHE A 40 4.42 3.18 -5.26
C PHE A 40 5.81 3.80 -5.28
N LYS A 41 5.93 5.10 -4.99
CA LYS A 41 7.23 5.79 -4.87
C LYS A 41 8.10 5.20 -3.76
N ALA A 42 7.49 4.84 -2.63
CA ALA A 42 8.22 4.18 -1.55
C ALA A 42 8.65 2.76 -1.93
N MET A 43 7.85 2.01 -2.68
CA MET A 43 8.22 0.65 -3.13
C MET A 43 9.14 0.64 -4.36
N GLY A 44 9.22 1.72 -5.13
CA GLY A 44 10.01 1.80 -6.38
C GLY A 44 11.53 1.76 -6.19
N ASP A 45 12.02 1.46 -5.00
CA ASP A 45 13.43 1.31 -4.66
C ASP A 45 13.72 -0.14 -4.27
N PRO A 46 14.77 -0.78 -4.83
CA PRO A 46 15.04 -2.19 -4.60
C PRO A 46 15.25 -2.56 -3.12
N VAL A 47 15.93 -1.69 -2.36
CA VAL A 47 16.22 -1.95 -0.94
C VAL A 47 14.93 -1.85 -0.13
N ARG A 48 14.10 -0.82 -0.38
CA ARG A 48 12.81 -0.64 0.30
C ARG A 48 11.84 -1.77 -0.04
N LEU A 49 11.76 -2.20 -1.29
CA LEU A 49 10.91 -3.30 -1.70
C LEU A 49 11.33 -4.61 -1.01
N ARG A 50 12.63 -4.89 -0.96
CA ARG A 50 13.16 -6.08 -0.28
C ARG A 50 12.92 -6.03 1.23
N LEU A 51 13.14 -4.87 1.89
CA LEU A 51 12.82 -4.68 3.31
C LEU A 51 11.35 -4.94 3.60
N LEU A 52 10.44 -4.35 2.82
CA LEU A 52 9.01 -4.55 2.97
C LEU A 52 8.63 -6.02 2.79
N SER A 53 9.21 -6.70 1.80
CA SER A 53 8.98 -8.13 1.56
C SER A 53 9.42 -8.99 2.75
N LEU A 54 10.60 -8.72 3.32
CA LEU A 54 11.11 -9.44 4.49
C LEU A 54 10.22 -9.25 5.71
N ILE A 55 9.79 -8.01 5.98
CA ILE A 55 8.87 -7.68 7.07
C ILE A 55 7.51 -8.38 6.87
N ALA A 56 6.96 -8.32 5.66
CA ALA A 56 5.63 -8.84 5.35
C ALA A 56 5.55 -10.38 5.40
N ALA A 57 6.64 -11.06 5.02
CA ALA A 57 6.78 -12.50 5.02
C ALA A 57 7.27 -13.08 6.36
N HIS A 58 7.65 -12.23 7.33
CA HIS A 58 8.15 -12.70 8.61
C HIS A 58 7.07 -13.50 9.37
N PRO A 59 7.37 -14.71 9.87
CA PRO A 59 6.37 -15.61 10.46
C PRO A 59 5.71 -15.03 11.71
N GLU A 60 6.46 -14.27 12.52
CA GLU A 60 5.94 -13.59 13.72
C GLU A 60 5.11 -12.33 13.40
N GLY A 61 5.02 -11.94 12.12
CA GLY A 61 4.29 -10.74 11.70
C GLY A 61 4.99 -9.41 11.98
N GLU A 62 6.15 -9.43 12.63
CA GLU A 62 7.03 -8.29 12.87
C GLU A 62 8.49 -8.76 12.93
N VAL A 63 9.44 -7.84 12.77
CA VAL A 63 10.89 -8.15 12.78
C VAL A 63 11.69 -7.00 13.40
N CYS A 64 12.77 -7.32 14.12
CA CYS A 64 13.66 -6.30 14.66
C CYS A 64 14.45 -5.59 13.54
N VAL A 65 14.71 -4.29 13.69
CA VAL A 65 15.65 -3.56 12.82
C VAL A 65 17.06 -4.16 12.82
N CYS A 66 17.45 -4.75 13.95
CA CYS A 66 18.73 -5.42 14.12
C CYS A 66 18.86 -6.61 13.17
N ASP A 67 17.87 -7.51 13.18
CA ASP A 67 17.83 -8.68 12.31
C ASP A 67 17.75 -8.31 10.82
N LEU A 68 17.15 -7.16 10.49
CA LEU A 68 17.10 -6.67 9.12
C LEU A 68 18.44 -6.12 8.64
N THR A 69 19.21 -5.46 9.51
CA THR A 69 20.42 -4.75 9.10
C THR A 69 21.48 -5.70 8.58
N ASP A 70 21.59 -6.90 9.16
CA ASP A 70 22.58 -7.91 8.80
C ASP A 70 22.30 -8.58 7.43
N LEU A 71 21.13 -8.34 6.83
CA LEU A 71 20.71 -8.94 5.55
C LEU A 71 21.08 -8.10 4.32
N PHE A 72 21.68 -6.92 4.51
CA PHE A 72 22.00 -5.97 3.45
C PHE A 72 23.44 -5.48 3.53
N ASP A 73 24.09 -5.37 2.37
CA ASP A 73 25.44 -4.79 2.24
C ASP A 73 25.40 -3.25 2.21
N VAL A 74 24.65 -2.64 3.14
CA VAL A 74 24.55 -1.19 3.28
C VAL A 74 24.73 -0.77 4.73
N ALA A 75 25.17 0.46 4.95
CA ALA A 75 25.38 0.96 6.30
C ALA A 75 24.06 1.01 7.11
N PRO A 76 24.06 0.74 8.43
CA PRO A 76 22.87 0.79 9.28
C PRO A 76 22.03 2.09 9.22
N PRO A 77 22.63 3.30 9.09
CA PRO A 77 21.87 4.54 8.89
C PRO A 77 21.00 4.52 7.62
N THR A 78 21.44 3.80 6.60
CA THR A 78 20.74 3.65 5.32
C THR A 78 19.47 2.80 5.49
N ILE A 79 19.56 1.69 6.24
CA ILE A 79 18.39 0.85 6.57
C ILE A 79 17.35 1.64 7.37
N SER A 80 17.78 2.36 8.41
CA SER A 80 16.89 3.19 9.22
C SER A 80 16.19 4.27 8.38
N TYR A 81 16.90 4.88 7.43
CA TYR A 81 16.32 5.85 6.49
C TYR A 81 15.28 5.20 5.58
N HIS A 82 15.58 4.04 4.99
CA HIS A 82 14.63 3.30 4.16
C HIS A 82 13.37 2.89 4.93
N LEU A 83 13.51 2.41 6.15
CA LEU A 83 12.38 2.07 7.03
C LEU A 83 11.54 3.30 7.41
N LYS A 84 12.18 4.45 7.63
CA LYS A 84 11.48 5.72 7.83
C LYS A 84 10.62 6.09 6.60
N LEU A 85 11.16 5.97 5.39
CA LEU A 85 10.40 6.28 4.16
C LEU A 85 9.21 5.32 3.95
N LEU A 86 9.39 4.03 4.24
CA LEU A 86 8.30 3.05 4.20
C LEU A 86 7.20 3.38 5.23
N ARG A 87 7.58 3.80 6.44
CA ARG A 87 6.65 4.24 7.48
C ARG A 87 5.91 5.51 7.09
N GLU A 88 6.62 6.49 6.54
CA GLU A 88 6.00 7.74 6.06
C GLU A 88 5.01 7.48 4.92
N ALA A 89 5.25 6.46 4.09
CA ALA A 89 4.31 5.97 3.08
C ALA A 89 3.15 5.12 3.65
N GLY A 90 3.15 4.83 4.95
CA GLY A 90 2.12 4.04 5.60
C GLY A 90 2.15 2.54 5.25
N LEU A 91 3.30 2.03 4.80
CA LEU A 91 3.46 0.61 4.42
C LEU A 91 3.87 -0.27 5.60
N VAL A 92 4.49 0.32 6.63
CA VAL A 92 4.93 -0.36 7.85
C VAL A 92 4.63 0.49 9.07
N ASP A 93 4.45 -0.16 10.21
CA ASP A 93 4.57 0.47 11.53
C ASP A 93 5.88 0.12 12.20
N HIS A 94 6.11 0.76 13.35
CA HIS A 94 7.12 0.32 14.29
C HIS A 94 6.65 0.39 15.74
N GLU A 95 7.23 -0.46 16.58
CA GLU A 95 7.06 -0.47 18.02
C GLU A 95 8.43 -0.53 18.70
N ARG A 96 8.65 0.31 19.72
CA ARG A 96 9.89 0.30 20.49
C ARG A 96 9.72 -0.55 21.75
N ARG A 97 10.56 -1.56 21.91
CA ARG A 97 10.60 -2.48 23.06
C ARG A 97 11.97 -2.41 23.72
N GLY A 98 12.08 -1.54 24.72
CA GLY A 98 13.36 -1.22 25.36
C GLY A 98 14.32 -0.52 24.39
N THR A 99 15.47 -1.14 24.11
CA THR A 99 16.47 -0.64 23.16
C THR A 99 16.17 -1.03 21.71
N TRP A 100 15.27 -1.99 21.49
CA TRP A 100 14.98 -2.56 20.18
C TRP A 100 13.76 -1.92 19.54
N VAL A 101 13.75 -1.87 18.20
CA VAL A 101 12.63 -1.38 17.41
C VAL A 101 12.21 -2.47 16.44
N TYR A 102 10.93 -2.85 16.54
CA TYR A 102 10.30 -3.86 15.70
C TYR A 102 9.47 -3.19 14.64
N TYR A 103 9.49 -3.71 13.42
CA TYR A 103 8.68 -3.25 12.30
C TYR A 103 7.67 -4.31 11.89
N ARG A 104 6.46 -3.87 11.56
CA ARG A 104 5.36 -4.73 11.11
C ARG A 104 4.71 -4.16 9.85
N PRO A 105 4.19 -4.99 8.94
CA PRO A 105 3.55 -4.52 7.73
C PRO A 105 2.16 -3.94 8.04
N MET A 106 1.78 -2.88 7.32
CA MET A 106 0.40 -2.40 7.30
C MET A 106 -0.41 -3.22 6.30
N ARG A 107 -0.91 -4.38 6.73
CA ARG A 107 -1.55 -5.37 5.83
C ARG A 107 -2.72 -4.81 5.04
N ASP A 108 -3.56 -3.97 5.65
CA ASP A 108 -4.66 -3.30 4.96
C ASP A 108 -4.18 -2.42 3.80
N ARG A 109 -3.03 -1.76 3.97
CA ARG A 109 -2.44 -0.89 2.94
C ARG A 109 -1.90 -1.71 1.77
N LEU A 110 -1.28 -2.85 2.06
CA LEU A 110 -0.83 -3.80 1.04
C LEU A 110 -2.00 -4.41 0.27
N TYR A 111 -3.08 -4.78 0.96
CA TYR A 111 -4.28 -5.30 0.32
C TYR A 111 -4.92 -4.31 -0.66
N ARG A 112 -4.95 -3.01 -0.31
CA ARG A 112 -5.45 -1.97 -1.22
C ARG A 112 -4.59 -1.84 -2.48
N LEU A 113 -3.27 -1.93 -2.36
CA LEU A 113 -2.36 -1.93 -3.50
C LEU A 113 -2.58 -3.14 -4.40
N SER A 114 -2.72 -4.34 -3.83
CA SER A 114 -3.00 -5.53 -4.62
C SER A 114 -4.35 -5.46 -5.31
N ALA A 115 -5.38 -4.97 -4.63
CA ALA A 115 -6.72 -4.81 -5.21
C ALA A 115 -6.73 -3.79 -6.36
N LEU A 116 -5.97 -2.70 -6.22
CA LEU A 116 -5.83 -1.69 -7.27
C LEU A 116 -5.23 -2.26 -8.56
N LEU A 117 -4.22 -3.13 -8.42
CA LEU A 117 -3.50 -3.74 -9.54
C LEU A 117 -4.11 -5.06 -10.03
N ALA A 118 -5.16 -5.56 -9.38
CA ALA A 118 -5.80 -6.80 -9.76
C ALA A 118 -6.38 -6.69 -11.18
N ALA A 119 -5.71 -7.27 -12.17
CA ALA A 119 -6.27 -7.38 -13.51
C ALA A 119 -7.33 -8.50 -13.51
N PRO A 120 -8.48 -8.32 -14.19
CA PRO A 120 -9.30 -9.47 -14.55
C PRO A 120 -8.44 -10.45 -15.39
N ASP A 121 -8.62 -11.75 -15.15
CA ASP A 121 -7.75 -12.83 -15.65
C ASP A 121 -7.15 -12.58 -17.05
N LEU A 122 -5.81 -12.61 -17.14
CA LEU A 122 -5.05 -12.55 -18.39
C LEU A 122 -5.13 -13.84 -19.22
N THR A 123 -5.97 -14.80 -18.84
CA THR A 123 -6.11 -16.13 -19.49
C THR A 123 -6.72 -16.07 -20.89
N GLY A 124 -7.09 -14.87 -21.38
CA GLY A 124 -7.71 -14.65 -22.69
C GLY A 124 -6.86 -13.91 -23.74
N ILE A 125 -5.58 -13.63 -23.51
CA ILE A 125 -4.72 -12.99 -24.54
C ILE A 125 -4.23 -14.08 -25.52
N PRO A 126 -4.71 -14.13 -26.79
CA PRO A 126 -4.13 -15.03 -27.77
C PRO A 126 -2.65 -14.66 -28.01
N LYS A 127 -1.80 -15.68 -28.02
CA LYS A 127 -0.36 -15.59 -28.33
C LYS A 127 -0.12 -15.04 -29.73
#